data_AF-A0A949ZTV3-F1
#
_entry.id   AF-A0A949ZTV3-F1
#
_cell.length_a   1.000
_cell.length_b   1.000
_cell.length_c   1.000
_cell.angle_alpha   90.00
_cell.angle_beta   90.00
_cell.angle_gamma   90.00
#
_symmetry.space_group_name_H-M   'P 1'
#
loop_
_entity.id
_entity.type
_entity.pdbx_description
1 polymer ?
#
loop_
_entity_poly.entity_id
_entity_poly.type
_entity_poly.pdbx_seq_one_letter_code
_entity_poly.pdbx_strand_id
1 'polypeptide(L)'
;MNVHVSYKLPKTAEIENQIEHYVAKLRKRLQTYQPELVHLHATVDENSPRTGFSISINLRLPSGQIAAQANGPNPEAAIKPGFEDLLEQLAKHKDHLRSQYKWPRRRSDGRTRQQPQVPFEQTLAAVQPVHATDSDITSWINANLRRLERYVDRELRFRINSGELASGSITREEVVDEAVATALARGSDKPERLKLEPWLFRLARHTIDSIDGQNHDGVETVSLDASMRQPNVHGTDDSKLQYNQPDETMTRESITGDPRMATPEEIAASDEMITMVELVLLGATRQERDAFILFAVEGFTVEEITAISDMTADEVREAVKRARERLRTMIAGPNQFRDLLLRHSKTA
;
A
#
# COMPACT_ATOMS: atom_id res chain seq x y z
N MET A 1 -29.85 -8.04 14.76
CA MET A 1 -30.70 -6.89 15.13
C MET A 1 -31.81 -7.43 15.97
N ASN A 2 -31.88 -7.00 17.22
CA ASN A 2 -32.84 -7.48 18.20
C ASN A 2 -34.09 -6.60 18.13
N VAL A 3 -35.23 -7.21 17.78
CA VAL A 3 -36.50 -6.50 17.55
C VAL A 3 -37.50 -6.93 18.62
N HIS A 4 -37.98 -5.97 19.39
CA HIS A 4 -39.03 -6.16 20.38
C HIS A 4 -40.21 -5.27 20.05
N VAL A 5 -41.33 -5.88 19.67
CA VAL A 5 -42.58 -5.16 19.41
C VAL A 5 -43.58 -5.52 20.50
N SER A 6 -44.01 -4.52 21.27
CA SER A 6 -45.07 -4.69 22.27
C SER A 6 -46.35 -4.05 21.76
N TYR A 7 -47.41 -4.86 21.69
CA TYR A 7 -48.74 -4.42 21.26
C TYR A 7 -49.64 -4.29 22.49
N LYS A 8 -50.29 -3.14 22.67
CA LYS A 8 -51.40 -2.98 23.63
C LYS A 8 -52.77 -3.19 22.98
N LEU A 9 -52.79 -3.78 21.77
CA LEU A 9 -53.95 -4.04 20.90
C LEU A 9 -54.06 -5.53 20.55
N PRO A 10 -55.23 -6.02 20.09
CA PRO A 10 -55.33 -7.35 19.50
C PRO A 10 -54.42 -7.43 18.27
N LYS A 11 -53.63 -8.50 18.24
CA LYS A 11 -52.61 -8.78 17.22
C LYS A 11 -53.29 -9.12 15.88
N THR A 12 -53.33 -8.18 14.93
CA THR A 12 -53.87 -8.40 13.57
C THR A 12 -52.74 -8.69 12.58
N ALA A 13 -52.89 -9.70 11.73
CA ALA A 13 -51.85 -10.14 10.79
C ALA A 13 -51.40 -9.06 9.77
N GLU A 14 -52.27 -8.11 9.45
CA GLU A 14 -51.96 -6.99 8.52
C GLU A 14 -50.93 -6.03 9.12
N ILE A 15 -51.02 -5.77 10.42
CA ILE A 15 -50.11 -4.88 11.18
C ILE A 15 -48.71 -5.51 11.24
N GLU A 16 -48.62 -6.81 11.46
CA GLU A 16 -47.35 -7.55 11.48
C GLU A 16 -46.65 -7.51 10.13
N ASN A 17 -47.37 -7.78 9.03
CA ASN A 17 -46.80 -7.76 7.69
C ASN A 17 -46.23 -6.38 7.34
N GLN A 18 -46.90 -5.29 7.73
CA GLN A 18 -46.40 -3.94 7.52
C GLN A 18 -45.15 -3.66 8.35
N ILE A 19 -45.13 -4.04 9.63
CA ILE A 19 -43.96 -3.87 10.50
C ILE A 19 -42.78 -4.69 9.98
N GLU A 20 -42.98 -5.94 9.55
CA GLU A 20 -41.94 -6.77 8.96
C GLU A 20 -41.33 -6.15 7.70
N HIS A 21 -42.17 -5.57 6.83
CA HIS A 21 -41.69 -4.86 5.64
C HIS A 21 -40.79 -3.66 5.99
N TYR A 22 -41.17 -2.85 6.98
CA TYR A 22 -40.35 -1.72 7.42
C TYR A 22 -39.10 -2.16 8.21
N VAL A 23 -39.18 -3.23 8.99
CA VAL A 23 -38.03 -3.87 9.64
C VAL A 23 -37.04 -4.40 8.59
N ALA A 24 -37.50 -4.98 7.49
CA ALA A 24 -36.65 -5.41 6.38
C ALA A 24 -35.95 -4.22 5.69
N LYS A 25 -36.65 -3.09 5.50
CA LYS A 25 -36.05 -1.84 5.00
C LYS A 25 -34.99 -1.29 5.96
N LEU A 26 -35.24 -1.32 7.26
CA LEU A 26 -34.28 -0.90 8.28
C LEU A 26 -33.04 -1.81 8.31
N ARG A 27 -33.21 -3.13 8.23
CA ARG A 27 -32.10 -4.09 8.16
C ARG A 27 -31.15 -3.80 7.00
N LYS A 28 -31.68 -3.50 5.80
CA LYS A 28 -30.85 -3.11 4.64
C LYS A 28 -30.02 -1.86 4.91
N ARG A 29 -30.59 -0.85 5.59
CA ARG A 29 -29.89 0.39 5.94
C ARG A 29 -28.92 0.24 7.11
N LEU A 30 -29.10 -0.74 7.99
CA LEU A 30 -28.31 -0.93 9.20
C LEU A 30 -27.17 -1.96 9.07
N GLN A 31 -26.88 -2.47 7.86
CA GLN A 31 -25.79 -3.43 7.61
C GLN A 31 -24.40 -2.99 8.10
N THR A 32 -24.16 -1.68 8.23
CA THR A 32 -22.90 -1.12 8.74
C THR A 32 -22.69 -1.36 10.23
N TYR A 33 -23.77 -1.59 11.00
CA TYR A 33 -23.70 -1.81 12.43
C TYR A 33 -23.73 -3.31 12.73
N GLN A 34 -22.96 -3.75 13.73
CA GLN A 34 -23.00 -5.14 14.19
C GLN A 34 -24.43 -5.49 14.64
N PRO A 35 -24.99 -6.62 14.18
CA PRO A 35 -26.40 -6.94 14.39
C PRO A 35 -26.76 -7.12 15.87
N GLU A 36 -25.81 -7.50 16.73
CA GLU A 36 -26.03 -7.73 18.16
C GLU A 36 -26.26 -6.44 18.96
N LEU A 37 -25.75 -5.30 18.48
CA LEU A 37 -25.77 -4.03 19.21
C LEU A 37 -26.94 -3.11 18.82
N VAL A 38 -27.81 -3.57 17.91
CA VAL A 38 -28.95 -2.80 17.42
C VAL A 38 -30.23 -3.34 18.05
N HIS A 39 -30.88 -2.51 18.87
CA HIS A 39 -32.15 -2.85 19.50
C HIS A 39 -33.25 -1.92 18.99
N LEU A 40 -34.30 -2.50 18.42
CA LEU A 40 -35.51 -1.79 18.01
C LEU A 40 -36.64 -2.15 18.96
N HIS A 41 -37.17 -1.16 19.67
CA HIS A 41 -38.35 -1.30 20.52
C HIS A 41 -39.50 -0.49 19.93
N ALA A 42 -40.58 -1.15 19.52
CA ALA A 42 -41.77 -0.48 19.00
C ALA A 42 -42.95 -0.78 19.92
N THR A 43 -43.66 0.27 20.34
CA THR A 43 -44.90 0.16 21.10
C THR A 43 -46.05 0.76 20.29
N VAL A 44 -47.14 0.02 20.20
CA VAL A 44 -48.36 0.45 19.51
C VAL A 44 -49.46 0.56 20.57
N ASP A 45 -49.89 1.80 20.82
CA ASP A 45 -50.85 2.17 21.87
C ASP A 45 -52.07 2.86 21.23
N GLU A 46 -53.28 2.49 21.67
CA GLU A 46 -54.48 3.24 21.33
C GLU A 46 -54.59 4.44 22.27
N ASN A 47 -54.43 5.65 21.72
CA ASN A 47 -54.57 6.87 22.50
C ASN A 47 -56.04 7.33 22.47
N SER A 48 -56.45 8.01 23.55
CA SER A 48 -57.79 8.56 23.83
C SER A 48 -58.65 8.87 22.58
N PRO A 49 -59.98 8.62 22.61
CA PRO A 49 -60.90 8.56 21.44
C PRO A 49 -60.96 9.78 20.50
N ARG A 50 -60.22 10.85 20.80
CA ARG A 50 -60.08 12.06 19.98
C ARG A 50 -58.79 12.12 19.15
N THR A 51 -57.83 11.23 19.39
CA THR A 51 -56.44 11.30 18.85
C THR A 51 -55.96 10.04 18.12
N GLY A 52 -56.75 8.97 18.11
CA GLY A 52 -56.46 7.75 17.35
C GLY A 52 -55.28 6.93 17.89
N PHE A 53 -54.75 6.04 17.05
CA PHE A 53 -53.64 5.15 17.37
C PHE A 53 -52.32 5.91 17.41
N SER A 54 -51.50 5.63 18.41
CA SER A 54 -50.17 6.19 18.59
C SER A 54 -49.10 5.11 18.56
N ILE A 55 -47.99 5.40 17.89
CA ILE A 55 -46.88 4.47 17.76
C ILE A 55 -45.63 5.19 18.21
N SER A 56 -44.92 4.59 19.15
CA SER A 56 -43.61 5.07 19.58
C SER A 56 -42.55 4.01 19.29
N ILE A 57 -41.50 4.43 18.57
CA ILE A 57 -40.43 3.56 18.10
C ILE A 57 -39.11 4.10 18.63
N ASN A 58 -38.39 3.27 19.37
CA ASN A 58 -37.07 3.55 19.91
C ASN A 58 -36.05 2.63 19.26
N LEU A 59 -35.10 3.20 18.53
CA LEU A 59 -33.96 2.51 17.94
C LEU A 59 -32.69 2.87 18.71
N ARG A 60 -32.10 1.89 19.41
CA ARG A 60 -30.81 2.02 20.08
C ARG A 60 -29.70 1.51 19.16
N LEU A 61 -28.73 2.38 18.91
CA LEU A 61 -27.52 2.12 18.14
C LEU A 61 -26.29 2.32 19.05
N PRO A 62 -25.12 1.75 18.71
CA PRO A 62 -23.86 2.06 19.40
C PRO A 62 -23.53 3.56 19.39
N SER A 63 -23.98 4.29 18.36
CA SER A 63 -23.71 5.71 18.15
C SER A 63 -24.77 6.64 18.74
N GLY A 64 -25.83 6.12 19.38
CA GLY A 64 -26.90 6.93 19.98
C GLY A 64 -28.27 6.26 19.96
N GLN A 65 -29.27 6.92 20.53
CA GLN A 65 -30.67 6.48 20.50
C GLN A 65 -31.50 7.43 19.63
N ILE A 66 -32.36 6.86 18.78
CA ILE A 66 -33.28 7.58 17.91
C ILE A 66 -34.70 7.20 18.32
N ALA A 67 -35.57 8.20 18.49
CA ALA A 67 -36.96 8.01 18.91
C ALA A 67 -37.89 8.71 17.92
N ALA A 68 -38.89 7.99 17.42
CA ALA A 68 -39.93 8.52 16.56
C ALA A 68 -41.31 8.21 17.15
N GLN A 69 -42.22 9.17 17.09
CA GLN A 69 -43.60 9.01 17.53
C GLN A 69 -44.55 9.55 16.47
N ALA A 70 -45.58 8.78 16.13
CA ALA A 70 -46.61 9.19 15.18
C ALA A 70 -48.01 8.79 15.66
N ASN A 71 -48.99 9.63 15.34
CA ASN A 71 -50.41 9.42 15.65
C ASN A 71 -51.22 9.36 14.36
N GLY A 72 -52.24 8.51 14.30
CA GLY A 72 -53.09 8.35 13.13
C GLY A 72 -54.47 7.78 13.45
N PRO A 73 -55.49 8.04 12.60
CA PRO A 73 -56.84 7.54 12.80
C PRO A 73 -56.96 6.01 12.69
N ASN A 74 -56.07 5.38 11.90
CA ASN A 74 -55.95 3.93 11.74
C ASN A 74 -54.53 3.49 12.18
N PRO A 75 -54.35 2.24 12.66
CA PRO A 75 -53.04 1.74 13.08
C PRO A 75 -52.03 1.79 11.93
N GLU A 76 -52.42 1.39 10.72
CA GLU A 76 -51.56 1.46 9.52
C GLU A 76 -51.15 2.90 9.17
N ALA A 77 -52.07 3.85 9.34
CA ALA A 77 -51.84 5.26 9.09
C ALA A 77 -50.92 5.91 10.13
N ALA A 78 -50.70 5.27 11.29
CA ALA A 78 -49.72 5.68 12.28
C ALA A 78 -48.35 4.98 12.07
N ILE A 79 -48.34 3.73 11.59
CA ILE A 79 -47.11 2.94 11.36
C ILE A 79 -46.24 3.59 10.28
N LYS A 80 -46.84 3.86 9.12
CA LYS A 80 -46.11 4.41 7.98
C LYS A 80 -45.36 5.71 8.30
N PRO A 81 -46.00 6.77 8.84
CA PRO A 81 -45.28 8.00 9.17
C PRO A 81 -44.26 7.81 10.29
N GLY A 82 -44.52 6.96 11.28
CA GLY A 82 -43.58 6.68 12.37
C GLY A 82 -42.27 6.03 11.87
N PHE A 83 -42.36 5.09 10.93
CA PHE A 83 -41.19 4.48 10.31
C PHE A 83 -40.50 5.38 9.28
N GLU A 84 -41.23 6.23 8.56
CA GLU A 84 -40.65 7.23 7.65
C GLU A 84 -39.83 8.29 8.41
N ASP A 85 -40.35 8.83 9.52
CA ASP A 85 -39.62 9.77 10.39
C ASP A 85 -38.38 9.11 10.99
N LEU A 86 -38.48 7.87 11.48
CA LEU A 86 -37.31 7.13 11.97
C LEU A 86 -36.24 6.95 10.89
N LEU A 87 -36.64 6.64 9.65
CA LEU A 87 -35.70 6.52 8.52
C LEU A 87 -35.02 7.84 8.18
N GLU A 88 -35.75 8.96 8.24
CA GLU A 88 -35.20 10.30 8.02
C GLU A 88 -34.21 10.69 9.13
N GLN A 89 -34.57 10.46 10.39
CA GLN A 89 -33.70 10.70 11.54
C GLN A 89 -32.45 9.83 11.48
N LEU A 90 -32.57 8.56 11.07
CA LEU A 90 -31.43 7.67 10.87
C LEU A 90 -30.49 8.17 9.75
N ALA A 91 -31.04 8.72 8.67
CA ALA A 91 -30.25 9.31 7.60
C ALA A 91 -29.49 10.55 8.10
N LYS A 92 -30.16 11.47 8.79
CA LYS A 92 -29.55 12.66 9.40
C LYS A 92 -28.45 12.29 10.40
N HIS A 93 -28.69 11.28 11.24
CA HIS A 93 -27.71 10.79 12.22
C HIS A 93 -26.46 10.22 11.54
N LYS A 94 -26.62 9.42 10.48
CA LYS A 94 -25.49 8.89 9.70
C LYS A 94 -24.70 9.99 9.00
N ASP A 95 -25.38 10.99 8.44
CA ASP A 95 -24.72 12.12 7.80
C ASP A 95 -24.00 13.01 8.82
N HIS A 96 -24.55 13.16 10.04
CA HIS A 96 -23.86 13.81 11.14
C HIS A 96 -22.55 13.09 11.49
N LEU A 97 -22.57 11.76 11.67
CA LEU A 97 -21.36 10.96 11.92
C LEU A 97 -20.34 11.05 10.77
N ARG A 98 -20.81 11.11 9.51
CA ARG A 98 -19.93 11.36 8.35
C ARG A 98 -19.33 12.77 8.34
N SER A 99 -20.08 13.76 8.82
CA SER A 99 -19.65 15.15 8.87
C SER A 99 -18.65 15.43 9.99
N GLN A 100 -18.68 14.69 11.10
CA GLN A 100 -17.71 14.81 12.19
C GLN A 100 -16.27 14.45 11.76
N TYR A 101 -16.11 13.57 10.77
CA TYR A 101 -14.80 13.26 10.17
C TYR A 101 -14.35 14.29 9.13
N LYS A 102 -15.21 15.24 8.74
CA LYS A 102 -14.80 16.38 7.93
C LYS A 102 -14.28 17.45 8.87
N TRP A 103 -12.98 17.42 9.14
CA TRP A 103 -12.25 18.50 9.80
C TRP A 103 -12.69 19.86 9.23
N PRO A 104 -13.19 20.80 10.06
CA PRO A 104 -13.50 22.13 9.59
C PRO A 104 -12.18 22.84 9.32
N ARG A 105 -11.77 22.90 8.06
CA ARG A 105 -10.84 23.94 7.62
C ARG A 105 -11.52 25.27 7.91
N ARG A 106 -11.02 25.98 8.93
CA ARG A 106 -11.33 27.38 9.19
C ARG A 106 -11.21 28.14 7.87
N ARG A 107 -12.32 28.63 7.35
CA ARG A 107 -12.36 29.94 6.70
C ARG A 107 -13.40 30.77 7.42
N SER A 108 -12.88 31.65 8.25
CA SER A 108 -13.54 32.90 8.59
C SER A 108 -13.82 33.64 7.30
N ASP A 109 -15.10 33.93 7.07
CA ASP A 109 -15.62 35.25 6.76
C ASP A 109 -16.58 35.29 5.55
N GLY A 110 -17.65 36.05 5.73
CA GLY A 110 -18.43 36.67 4.67
C GLY A 110 -19.21 35.76 3.73
N ARG A 111 -20.54 35.79 3.89
CA ARG A 111 -21.56 35.55 2.86
C ARG A 111 -21.02 35.68 1.42
N THR A 112 -20.64 34.56 0.81
CA THR A 112 -20.27 34.53 -0.61
C THR A 112 -21.16 33.54 -1.33
N ARG A 113 -22.02 34.11 -2.17
CA ARG A 113 -22.83 33.47 -3.22
C ARG A 113 -22.10 32.26 -3.80
N GLN A 114 -22.76 31.11 -3.85
CA GLN A 114 -22.28 29.96 -4.63
C GLN A 114 -22.03 30.44 -6.06
N GLN A 115 -20.76 30.60 -6.44
CA GLN A 115 -20.40 30.80 -7.83
C GLN A 115 -20.60 29.47 -8.57
N PRO A 116 -20.99 29.51 -9.84
CA PRO A 116 -21.15 28.30 -10.65
C PRO A 116 -19.84 27.52 -10.60
N GLN A 117 -19.94 26.25 -10.23
CA GLN A 117 -18.79 25.35 -10.14
C GLN A 117 -18.11 25.35 -11.50
N VAL A 118 -16.87 25.83 -11.54
CA VAL A 118 -16.03 25.67 -12.73
C VAL A 118 -15.86 24.17 -13.00
N PRO A 119 -16.00 23.71 -14.25
CA PRO A 119 -15.79 22.32 -14.61
C PRO A 119 -14.47 21.80 -14.04
N PHE A 120 -14.44 20.55 -13.58
CA PHE A 120 -13.29 19.95 -12.89
C PHE A 120 -11.96 20.19 -13.63
N GLU A 121 -12.00 20.14 -14.96
CA GLU A 121 -10.88 20.37 -15.88
C GLU A 121 -10.17 21.74 -15.71
N GLN A 122 -10.84 22.75 -15.13
CA GLN A 122 -10.30 24.09 -14.90
C GLN A 122 -9.86 24.33 -13.45
N THR A 123 -9.92 23.31 -12.60
CA THR A 123 -9.52 23.41 -11.19
C THR A 123 -8.04 23.08 -11.05
N LEU A 124 -7.31 23.75 -10.14
CA LEU A 124 -5.91 23.42 -9.79
C LEU A 124 -5.71 21.95 -9.36
N ALA A 125 -6.79 21.25 -8.98
CA ALA A 125 -6.78 19.83 -8.65
C ALA A 125 -6.79 18.89 -9.88
N ALA A 126 -7.09 19.40 -11.08
CA ALA A 126 -6.98 18.66 -12.34
C ALA A 126 -5.55 18.70 -12.90
N VAL A 127 -4.72 19.62 -12.43
CA VAL A 127 -3.27 19.61 -12.71
C VAL A 127 -2.66 18.54 -11.83
N GLN A 128 -2.47 17.33 -12.38
CA GLN A 128 -1.55 16.37 -11.79
C GLN A 128 -0.19 17.07 -11.67
N PRO A 129 0.50 17.03 -10.52
CA PRO A 129 1.82 17.63 -10.42
C PRO A 129 2.71 16.99 -11.50
N VAL A 130 3.05 17.80 -12.51
CA VAL A 130 3.75 17.40 -13.73
C VAL A 130 5.18 16.91 -13.42
N HIS A 131 5.70 17.26 -12.24
CA HIS A 131 7.06 16.95 -11.83
C HIS A 131 7.05 16.32 -10.43
N ALA A 132 7.85 15.28 -10.23
CA ALA A 132 8.19 14.82 -8.88
C ALA A 132 8.89 15.97 -8.16
N THR A 133 8.42 16.34 -6.97
CA THR A 133 9.14 17.36 -6.20
C THR A 133 10.43 16.76 -5.63
N ASP A 134 11.46 17.59 -5.47
CA ASP A 134 12.72 17.17 -4.82
C ASP A 134 12.45 16.55 -3.43
N SER A 135 11.42 17.03 -2.73
CA SER A 135 10.96 16.47 -1.45
C SER A 135 10.37 15.06 -1.57
N ASP A 136 9.67 14.76 -2.66
CA ASP A 136 9.11 13.41 -2.89
C ASP A 136 10.22 12.42 -3.22
N ILE A 137 11.21 12.86 -4.01
CA ILE A 137 12.38 12.05 -4.39
C ILE A 137 13.20 11.71 -3.14
N THR A 138 13.56 12.72 -2.33
CA THR A 138 14.32 12.51 -1.10
C THR A 138 13.57 11.66 -0.08
N SER A 139 12.26 11.87 0.10
CA SER A 139 11.45 11.04 0.99
C SER A 139 11.41 9.58 0.54
N TRP A 140 11.33 9.34 -0.77
CA TRP A 140 11.34 7.97 -1.29
C TRP A 140 12.70 7.30 -1.14
N ILE A 141 13.78 8.00 -1.48
CA ILE A 141 15.16 7.49 -1.36
C ILE A 141 15.43 7.07 0.08
N ASN A 142 15.10 7.91 1.06
CA ASN A 142 15.31 7.60 2.47
C ASN A 142 14.58 6.32 2.93
N ALA A 143 13.42 6.01 2.34
CA ALA A 143 12.67 4.81 2.66
C ALA A 143 13.16 3.56 1.90
N ASN A 144 13.63 3.73 0.66
CA ASN A 144 13.84 2.63 -0.29
C ASN A 144 15.28 2.48 -0.83
N LEU A 145 16.25 3.22 -0.29
CA LEU A 145 17.67 3.17 -0.72
C LEU A 145 18.22 1.74 -0.77
N ARG A 146 17.99 0.95 0.29
CA ARG A 146 18.44 -0.46 0.37
C ARG A 146 17.90 -1.35 -0.75
N ARG A 147 16.74 -1.01 -1.33
CA ARG A 147 16.17 -1.76 -2.45
C ARG A 147 16.89 -1.40 -3.74
N LEU A 148 17.16 -0.11 -3.97
CA LEU A 148 17.92 0.38 -5.12
C LEU A 148 19.38 -0.12 -5.08
N GLU A 149 20.05 -0.05 -3.92
CA GLU A 149 21.41 -0.56 -3.73
C GLU A 149 21.52 -2.05 -4.07
N ARG A 150 20.58 -2.88 -3.60
CA ARG A 150 20.56 -4.32 -3.90
C ARG A 150 20.37 -4.59 -5.39
N TYR A 151 19.56 -3.79 -6.08
CA TYR A 151 19.39 -3.90 -7.52
C TYR A 151 20.69 -3.56 -8.27
N VAL A 152 21.32 -2.43 -7.92
CA VAL A 152 22.59 -2.00 -8.51
C VAL A 152 23.70 -3.02 -8.26
N ASP A 153 23.83 -3.52 -7.03
CA ASP A 153 24.87 -4.48 -6.66
C ASP A 153 24.73 -5.79 -7.46
N ARG A 154 23.50 -6.27 -7.66
CA ARG A 154 23.24 -7.43 -8.53
C ARG A 154 23.58 -7.16 -9.98
N GLU A 155 23.16 -6.02 -10.53
CA GLU A 155 23.42 -5.67 -11.93
C GLU A 155 24.92 -5.52 -12.21
N LEU A 156 25.68 -4.91 -11.30
CA LEU A 156 27.13 -4.83 -11.38
C LEU A 156 27.77 -6.22 -11.34
N ARG A 157 27.37 -7.09 -10.40
CA ARG A 157 27.86 -8.49 -10.33
C ARG A 157 27.60 -9.23 -11.63
N PHE A 158 26.43 -9.07 -12.22
CA PHE A 158 26.09 -9.70 -13.49
C PHE A 158 27.02 -9.24 -14.62
N ARG A 159 27.26 -7.92 -14.74
CA ARG A 159 28.13 -7.37 -15.79
C ARG A 159 29.59 -7.76 -15.61
N ILE A 160 30.07 -7.81 -14.36
CA ILE A 160 31.41 -8.31 -14.04
C ILE A 160 31.54 -9.78 -14.43
N ASN A 161 30.56 -10.62 -14.05
CA ASN A 161 30.57 -12.05 -14.37
C ASN A 161 30.41 -12.34 -15.87
N SER A 162 29.71 -11.47 -16.60
CA SER A 162 29.60 -11.54 -18.07
C SER A 162 30.84 -10.99 -18.79
N GLY A 163 31.78 -10.36 -18.06
CA GLY A 163 32.99 -9.76 -18.62
C GLY A 163 32.76 -8.42 -19.33
N GLU A 164 31.58 -7.81 -19.15
CA GLU A 164 31.26 -6.48 -19.68
C GLU A 164 31.97 -5.38 -18.86
N LEU A 165 32.13 -5.58 -17.55
CA LEU A 165 32.80 -4.64 -16.66
C LEU A 165 34.02 -5.27 -15.97
N ALA A 166 35.07 -4.47 -15.76
CA ALA A 166 36.21 -4.86 -14.94
C ALA A 166 35.83 -4.82 -13.45
N SER A 167 36.31 -5.80 -12.68
CA SER A 167 36.05 -5.82 -11.24
C SER A 167 36.66 -4.59 -10.56
N GLY A 168 35.83 -3.78 -9.90
CA GLY A 168 36.27 -2.61 -9.16
C GLY A 168 36.41 -1.34 -9.99
N SER A 169 36.02 -1.33 -11.27
CA SER A 169 35.99 -0.09 -12.08
C SER A 169 34.87 0.86 -11.68
N ILE A 170 33.77 0.32 -11.16
CA ILE A 170 32.56 1.06 -10.77
C ILE A 170 32.14 0.59 -9.38
N THR A 171 31.93 1.54 -8.47
CA THR A 171 31.42 1.23 -7.13
C THR A 171 29.90 1.35 -7.07
N ARG A 172 29.27 0.62 -6.13
CA ARG A 172 27.82 0.69 -5.93
C ARG A 172 27.38 2.09 -5.50
N GLU A 173 28.18 2.76 -4.66
CA GLU A 173 27.87 4.09 -4.13
C GLU A 173 27.86 5.11 -5.27
N GLU A 174 28.87 5.07 -6.13
CA GLU A 174 29.00 5.97 -7.29
C GLU A 174 27.79 5.90 -8.24
N VAL A 175 27.32 4.69 -8.57
CA VAL A 175 26.15 4.52 -9.44
C VAL A 175 24.89 5.10 -8.81
N VAL A 176 24.70 4.86 -7.51
CA VAL A 176 23.53 5.34 -6.77
C VAL A 176 23.59 6.85 -6.61
N ASP A 177 24.73 7.40 -6.23
CA ASP A 177 24.96 8.83 -6.05
C ASP A 177 24.74 9.58 -7.36
N GLU A 178 25.26 9.08 -8.48
CA GLU A 178 25.06 9.68 -9.80
C GLU A 178 23.58 9.57 -10.25
N ALA A 179 22.92 8.44 -9.97
CA ALA A 179 21.50 8.29 -10.27
C ALA A 179 20.63 9.25 -9.46
N VAL A 180 20.97 9.47 -8.19
CA VAL A 180 20.28 10.42 -7.29
C VAL A 180 20.59 11.86 -7.68
N ALA A 181 21.85 12.17 -8.01
CA ALA A 181 22.26 13.48 -8.48
C ALA A 181 21.53 13.83 -9.78
N THR A 182 21.43 12.87 -10.71
CA THR A 182 20.65 13.00 -11.94
C THR A 182 19.17 13.19 -11.61
N ALA A 183 18.59 12.42 -10.69
CA ALA A 183 17.18 12.57 -10.32
C ALA A 183 16.85 13.94 -9.71
N LEU A 184 17.78 14.52 -8.93
CA LEU A 184 17.66 15.83 -8.29
C LEU A 184 18.14 16.99 -9.17
N ALA A 185 18.73 16.70 -10.32
CA ALA A 185 19.20 17.72 -11.25
C ALA A 185 18.02 18.53 -11.81
N ARG A 186 18.18 19.85 -11.87
CA ARG A 186 17.17 20.74 -12.45
C ARG A 186 16.98 20.44 -13.93
N GLY A 187 15.79 19.97 -14.31
CA GLY A 187 15.46 19.58 -15.68
C GLY A 187 15.37 18.06 -15.90
N SER A 188 15.51 17.25 -14.85
CA SER A 188 15.22 15.83 -14.91
C SER A 188 13.73 15.58 -14.94
N ASP A 189 13.17 15.62 -16.15
CA ASP A 189 11.76 15.37 -16.37
C ASP A 189 11.45 13.88 -16.17
N LYS A 190 10.81 13.60 -15.04
CA LYS A 190 10.12 12.34 -14.85
C LYS A 190 9.04 12.22 -15.94
N PRO A 191 9.09 11.20 -16.81
CA PRO A 191 8.06 11.02 -17.83
C PRO A 191 6.70 10.76 -17.16
N GLU A 192 5.66 11.44 -17.66
CA GLU A 192 4.31 11.52 -17.05
C GLU A 192 3.67 10.15 -16.74
N ARG A 193 4.07 9.10 -17.47
CA ARG A 193 3.51 7.75 -17.35
C ARG A 193 4.18 6.89 -16.29
N LEU A 194 5.31 7.32 -15.74
CA LEU A 194 6.10 6.52 -14.82
C LEU A 194 5.81 6.86 -13.37
N LYS A 195 5.79 5.85 -12.50
CA LYS A 195 5.89 6.08 -11.05
C LYS A 195 7.32 6.47 -10.70
N LEU A 196 7.50 7.12 -9.54
CA LEU A 196 8.82 7.57 -9.08
C LEU A 196 9.79 6.40 -8.89
N GLU A 197 9.27 5.25 -8.43
CA GLU A 197 10.00 4.00 -8.25
C GLU A 197 10.66 3.48 -9.55
N PRO A 198 9.92 3.03 -10.59
CA PRO A 198 10.49 2.61 -11.86
C PRO A 198 11.46 3.63 -12.49
N TRP A 199 11.17 4.92 -12.34
CA TRP A 199 11.99 5.97 -12.93
C TRP A 199 13.41 6.00 -12.34
N LEU A 200 13.56 5.83 -11.03
CA LEU A 200 14.89 5.77 -10.39
C LEU A 200 15.67 4.52 -10.77
N PHE A 201 15.00 3.37 -10.95
CA PHE A 201 15.64 2.15 -11.44
C PHE A 201 16.10 2.31 -12.89
N ARG A 202 15.31 2.99 -13.73
CA ARG A 202 15.71 3.35 -15.10
C ARG A 202 16.93 4.27 -15.10
N LEU A 203 16.96 5.28 -14.23
CA LEU A 203 18.10 6.18 -14.08
C LEU A 203 19.36 5.42 -13.65
N ALA A 204 19.27 4.56 -12.64
CA ALA A 204 20.39 3.73 -12.21
C ALA A 204 20.91 2.80 -13.32
N ARG A 205 20.03 2.23 -14.15
CA ARG A 205 20.47 1.46 -15.32
C ARG A 205 21.21 2.34 -16.33
N HIS A 206 20.67 3.52 -16.61
CA HIS A 206 21.26 4.46 -17.57
C HIS A 206 22.63 4.96 -17.10
N THR A 207 22.82 5.19 -15.80
CA THR A 207 24.13 5.59 -15.26
C THR A 207 25.15 4.46 -15.42
N ILE A 208 24.80 3.20 -15.17
CA ILE A 208 25.72 2.06 -15.41
C ILE A 208 26.08 1.98 -16.91
N ASP A 209 25.09 2.12 -17.81
CA ASP A 209 25.33 2.10 -19.27
C ASP A 209 26.19 3.29 -19.73
N SER A 210 26.01 4.47 -19.12
CA SER A 210 26.79 5.67 -19.43
C SER A 210 28.25 5.56 -18.96
N ILE A 211 28.47 5.07 -17.74
CA ILE A 211 29.84 4.91 -17.19
C ILE A 211 30.60 3.84 -17.97
N ASP A 212 29.92 2.76 -18.40
CA ASP A 212 30.49 1.73 -19.27
C ASP A 212 30.98 2.32 -20.61
N GLY A 213 30.15 3.13 -21.26
CA GLY A 213 30.52 3.82 -22.50
C GLY A 213 31.70 4.80 -22.33
N GLN A 214 31.75 5.56 -21.23
CA GLN A 214 32.83 6.51 -20.95
C GLN A 214 34.17 5.82 -20.65
N ASN A 215 34.16 4.71 -19.91
CA ASN A 215 35.36 3.93 -19.63
C ASN A 215 35.94 3.27 -20.90
N HIS A 216 35.12 3.01 -21.92
CA HIS A 216 35.59 2.49 -23.21
C HIS A 216 36.31 3.55 -24.08
N ASP A 217 35.91 4.81 -23.98
CA ASP A 217 36.34 5.89 -24.88
C ASP A 217 37.55 6.72 -24.38
N GLY A 218 38.00 6.60 -23.14
CA GLY A 218 39.20 7.34 -22.75
C GLY A 218 39.69 7.22 -21.31
N VAL A 219 40.96 6.81 -21.20
CA VAL A 219 41.94 7.05 -20.13
C VAL A 219 41.48 6.65 -18.73
N GLU A 220 42.14 5.65 -18.14
CA GLU A 220 42.07 5.33 -16.70
C GLU A 220 42.08 6.61 -15.86
N THR A 221 40.89 7.04 -15.44
CA THR A 221 40.73 8.14 -14.50
C THR A 221 40.92 7.55 -13.12
N VAL A 222 42.14 7.62 -12.64
CA VAL A 222 42.49 7.23 -11.27
C VAL A 222 41.69 8.10 -10.31
N SER A 223 40.79 7.49 -9.54
CA SER A 223 40.03 8.20 -8.49
C SER A 223 41.00 8.82 -7.47
N LEU A 224 41.05 10.15 -7.44
CA LEU A 224 41.88 10.92 -6.50
C LEU A 224 41.30 10.94 -5.08
N ASP A 225 40.04 10.54 -4.92
CA ASP A 225 39.33 10.48 -3.64
C ASP A 225 39.45 9.12 -2.93
N ALA A 226 40.06 8.13 -3.57
CA ALA A 226 40.38 6.85 -2.94
C ALA A 226 41.51 7.04 -1.91
N SER A 227 41.14 7.27 -0.65
CA SER A 227 42.09 7.35 0.45
C SER A 227 42.79 5.99 0.62
N MET A 228 44.04 5.89 0.17
CA MET A 228 44.88 4.68 0.36
C MET A 228 45.22 4.39 1.83
N ARG A 229 44.80 5.25 2.75
CA ARG A 229 45.00 5.03 4.18
C ARG A 229 43.98 4.00 4.65
N GLN A 230 44.46 2.81 5.03
CA GLN A 230 43.68 1.95 5.90
C GLN A 230 43.25 2.79 7.11
N PRO A 231 41.94 2.85 7.43
CA PRO A 231 41.47 3.48 8.64
C PRO A 231 42.27 2.91 9.81
N ASN A 232 42.86 3.78 10.62
CA ASN A 232 43.60 3.34 11.79
C ASN A 232 42.57 2.94 12.86
N VAL A 233 41.98 1.75 12.72
CA VAL A 233 40.97 1.21 13.65
C VAL A 233 41.62 0.79 14.98
N HIS A 234 42.95 0.81 15.06
CA HIS A 234 43.71 0.64 16.30
C HIS A 234 43.89 1.95 17.08
N GLY A 235 42.86 2.79 17.10
CA GLY A 235 42.81 3.93 18.02
C GLY A 235 42.84 3.41 19.45
N THR A 236 43.94 3.65 20.16
CA THR A 236 44.11 3.43 21.61
C THR A 236 43.14 4.27 22.46
N ASP A 237 42.30 5.07 21.81
CA ASP A 237 41.31 5.98 22.39
C ASP A 237 39.92 5.33 22.48
N ASP A 238 39.92 4.08 22.91
CA ASP A 238 38.75 3.20 23.00
C ASP A 238 37.86 3.52 24.22
N SER A 239 37.60 4.81 24.41
CA SER A 239 36.62 5.33 25.38
C SER A 239 35.18 5.23 24.85
N LYS A 240 35.00 4.88 23.57
CA LYS A 240 33.69 4.72 22.92
C LYS A 240 33.16 3.28 22.87
N LEU A 241 33.94 2.28 23.32
CA LEU A 241 33.49 0.88 23.44
C LEU A 241 33.28 0.40 24.89
N GLN A 242 33.29 1.31 25.88
CA GLN A 242 33.14 0.97 27.30
C GLN A 242 31.70 0.97 27.84
N TYR A 243 30.71 0.65 26.99
CA TYR A 243 29.35 0.35 27.48
C TYR A 243 29.08 -1.15 27.38
N ASN A 244 29.89 -1.94 28.07
CA ASN A 244 29.48 -3.28 28.46
C ASN A 244 29.49 -3.33 29.99
N GLN A 245 28.34 -3.05 30.60
CA GLN A 245 28.13 -3.23 32.04
C GLN A 245 27.94 -4.74 32.27
N PRO A 246 28.86 -5.43 32.96
CA PRO A 246 28.77 -6.89 33.15
C PRO A 246 27.62 -7.33 34.08
N ASP A 247 26.83 -6.38 34.60
CA ASP A 247 25.74 -6.62 35.56
C ASP A 247 24.34 -6.71 34.91
N GLU A 248 24.26 -6.87 33.58
CA GLU A 248 22.98 -7.15 32.94
C GLU A 248 22.50 -8.55 33.36
N THR A 249 21.70 -8.60 34.42
CA THR A 249 21.15 -9.84 34.97
C THR A 249 20.33 -10.52 33.89
N MET A 250 20.73 -11.74 33.52
CA MET A 250 20.06 -12.55 32.49
C MET A 250 18.55 -12.59 32.77
N THR A 251 17.77 -11.84 32.00
CA THR A 251 16.32 -11.80 32.16
C THR A 251 15.72 -13.07 31.53
N ARG A 252 14.50 -13.45 31.93
CA ARG A 252 13.80 -14.58 31.30
C ARG A 252 13.59 -14.36 29.79
N GLU A 253 13.54 -13.11 29.37
CA GLU A 253 13.41 -12.70 27.97
C GLU A 253 14.69 -13.04 27.18
N SER A 254 15.88 -12.90 27.77
CA SER A 254 17.17 -13.27 27.15
C SER A 254 17.31 -14.77 26.82
N ILE A 255 16.55 -15.63 27.49
CA ILE A 255 16.57 -17.09 27.27
C ILE A 255 15.58 -17.50 26.17
N THR A 256 14.60 -16.64 25.86
CA THR A 256 13.56 -16.94 24.90
C THR A 256 14.03 -16.55 23.50
N GLY A 257 14.29 -17.53 22.64
CA GLY A 257 14.59 -17.26 21.22
C GLY A 257 13.41 -16.61 20.53
N ASP A 258 13.66 -15.56 19.73
CA ASP A 258 12.63 -14.93 18.91
C ASP A 258 12.31 -15.82 17.70
N PRO A 259 11.10 -16.42 17.61
CA PRO A 259 10.72 -17.25 16.48
C PRO A 259 10.52 -16.46 15.17
N ARG A 260 10.61 -15.13 15.19
CA ARG A 260 10.58 -14.28 13.98
C ARG A 260 11.95 -14.09 13.33
N MET A 261 13.02 -14.45 14.03
CA MET A 261 14.37 -14.31 13.53
C MET A 261 14.79 -15.60 12.80
N ALA A 262 15.24 -15.46 11.56
CA ALA A 262 15.77 -16.58 10.81
C ALA A 262 17.03 -17.12 11.47
N THR A 263 17.23 -18.43 11.45
CA THR A 263 18.47 -19.02 11.97
C THR A 263 19.66 -18.71 11.05
N PRO A 264 20.90 -18.74 11.55
CA PRO A 264 22.07 -18.56 10.70
C PRO A 264 22.11 -19.52 9.49
N GLU A 265 21.65 -20.76 9.67
CA GLU A 265 21.52 -21.75 8.60
C GLU A 265 20.45 -21.38 7.58
N GLU A 266 19.30 -20.84 8.03
CA GLU A 266 18.24 -20.36 7.14
C GLU A 266 18.68 -19.14 6.33
N ILE A 267 19.46 -18.23 6.94
CA ILE A 267 20.05 -17.07 6.25
C ILE A 267 21.05 -17.55 5.21
N ALA A 268 21.98 -18.43 5.58
CA ALA A 268 22.98 -18.98 4.66
C ALA A 268 22.32 -19.74 3.49
N ALA A 269 21.31 -20.57 3.77
CA ALA A 269 20.55 -21.27 2.72
C ALA A 269 19.82 -20.31 1.78
N SER A 270 19.33 -19.17 2.29
CA SER A 270 18.71 -18.13 1.47
C SER A 270 19.72 -17.44 0.56
N ASP A 271 20.91 -17.14 1.06
CA ASP A 271 22.00 -16.51 0.30
C ASP A 271 22.57 -17.46 -0.78
N GLU A 272 22.76 -18.74 -0.45
CA GLU A 272 23.16 -19.77 -1.42
C GLU A 272 22.10 -19.92 -2.53
N MET A 273 20.82 -19.83 -2.17
CA MET A 273 19.72 -19.87 -3.14
C MET A 273 19.74 -18.69 -4.11
N ILE A 274 19.94 -17.47 -3.59
CA ILE A 274 20.08 -16.28 -4.43
C ILE A 274 21.26 -16.46 -5.38
N THR A 275 22.39 -16.93 -4.87
CA THR A 275 23.60 -17.20 -5.68
C THR A 275 23.33 -18.24 -6.78
N MET A 276 22.59 -19.32 -6.48
CA MET A 276 22.20 -20.31 -7.48
C MET A 276 21.27 -19.74 -8.56
N VAL A 277 20.29 -18.90 -8.17
CA VAL A 277 19.40 -18.23 -9.11
C VAL A 277 20.19 -17.28 -10.02
N GLU A 278 21.09 -16.49 -9.44
CA GLU A 278 21.98 -15.60 -10.19
C GLU A 278 22.84 -16.39 -11.19
N LEU A 279 23.43 -17.52 -10.77
CA LEU A 279 24.24 -18.36 -11.63
C LEU A 279 23.45 -18.96 -12.80
N VAL A 280 22.20 -19.36 -12.59
CA VAL A 280 21.33 -19.85 -13.68
C VAL A 280 20.95 -18.72 -14.64
N LEU A 281 20.71 -17.52 -14.12
CA LEU A 281 20.35 -16.35 -14.92
C LEU A 281 21.53 -15.79 -15.73
N LEU A 282 22.79 -16.09 -15.38
CA LEU A 282 23.95 -15.76 -16.22
C LEU A 282 23.88 -16.38 -17.62
N GLY A 283 23.24 -17.55 -17.76
CA GLY A 283 23.03 -18.20 -19.05
C GLY A 283 21.85 -17.64 -19.87
N ALA A 284 21.12 -16.66 -19.33
CA ALA A 284 20.05 -15.97 -20.04
C ALA A 284 20.57 -14.72 -20.76
N THR A 285 19.82 -14.23 -21.75
CA THR A 285 20.18 -12.94 -22.36
C THR A 285 19.96 -11.83 -21.33
N ARG A 286 20.70 -10.72 -21.46
CA ARG A 286 20.56 -9.53 -20.59
C ARG A 286 19.10 -9.09 -20.44
N GLN A 287 18.37 -9.02 -21.55
CA GLN A 287 16.96 -8.63 -21.55
C GLN A 287 16.05 -9.61 -20.79
N GLU A 288 16.30 -10.92 -20.90
CA GLU A 288 15.54 -11.95 -20.18
C GLU A 288 15.79 -11.90 -18.67
N ARG A 289 17.06 -11.72 -18.29
CA ARG A 289 17.48 -11.60 -16.89
C ARG A 289 16.86 -10.36 -16.25
N ASP A 290 17.01 -9.21 -16.88
CA ASP A 290 16.58 -7.93 -16.32
C ASP A 290 15.06 -7.89 -16.16
N ALA A 291 14.32 -8.36 -17.17
CA ALA A 291 12.87 -8.48 -17.10
C ALA A 291 12.42 -9.41 -15.96
N PHE A 292 13.12 -10.54 -15.76
CA PHE A 292 12.81 -11.46 -14.67
C PHE A 292 13.10 -10.88 -13.29
N ILE A 293 14.22 -10.18 -13.11
CA ILE A 293 14.59 -9.56 -11.82
C ILE A 293 13.58 -8.46 -11.46
N LEU A 294 13.26 -7.58 -12.41
CA LEU A 294 12.30 -6.51 -12.19
C LEU A 294 10.90 -7.05 -11.84
N PHE A 295 10.49 -8.17 -12.44
CA PHE A 295 9.19 -8.77 -12.18
C PHE A 295 9.17 -9.60 -10.87
N ALA A 296 10.04 -10.60 -10.74
CA ALA A 296 9.93 -11.62 -9.70
C ALA A 296 10.60 -11.23 -8.39
N VAL A 297 11.64 -10.40 -8.43
CA VAL A 297 12.40 -9.98 -7.24
C VAL A 297 11.95 -8.61 -6.77
N GLU A 298 11.78 -7.67 -7.70
CA GLU A 298 11.36 -6.31 -7.36
C GLU A 298 9.83 -6.14 -7.35
N GLY A 299 9.06 -7.01 -8.01
CA GLY A 299 7.59 -6.97 -7.97
C GLY A 299 6.96 -5.89 -8.86
N PHE A 300 7.67 -5.42 -9.88
CA PHE A 300 7.11 -4.47 -10.84
C PHE A 300 6.08 -5.14 -11.76
N THR A 301 5.09 -4.36 -12.19
CA THR A 301 4.11 -4.80 -13.19
C THR A 301 4.71 -4.79 -14.60
N VAL A 302 4.13 -5.55 -15.52
CA VAL A 302 4.60 -5.60 -16.92
C VAL A 302 4.61 -4.20 -17.55
N GLU A 303 3.61 -3.37 -17.27
CA GLU A 303 3.51 -1.98 -17.77
C GLU A 303 4.61 -1.05 -17.21
N GLU A 304 5.08 -1.30 -15.99
CA GLU A 304 6.19 -0.54 -15.42
C GLU A 304 7.52 -0.99 -16.02
N ILE A 305 7.67 -2.29 -16.28
CA ILE A 305 8.89 -2.86 -16.87
C ILE A 305 9.09 -2.37 -18.31
N THR A 306 8.03 -2.23 -19.11
CA THR A 306 8.16 -1.68 -20.48
C THR A 306 8.76 -0.27 -20.46
N ALA A 307 8.40 0.52 -19.45
CA ALA A 307 8.89 1.88 -19.30
C ALA A 307 10.30 1.98 -18.67
N ILE A 308 10.78 0.92 -18.00
CA ILE A 308 12.16 0.81 -17.52
C ILE A 308 13.10 0.29 -18.61
N SER A 309 12.69 -0.75 -19.33
CA SER A 309 13.56 -1.50 -20.25
C SER A 309 13.40 -1.15 -21.72
N ASP A 310 12.53 -0.19 -22.05
CA ASP A 310 12.15 0.21 -23.42
C ASP A 310 11.72 -0.99 -24.32
N MET A 311 11.20 -2.05 -23.69
CA MET A 311 10.70 -3.27 -24.34
C MET A 311 9.18 -3.21 -24.53
N THR A 312 8.65 -3.94 -25.50
CA THR A 312 7.19 -4.10 -25.63
C THR A 312 6.64 -5.04 -24.56
N ALA A 313 5.36 -4.90 -24.22
CA ALA A 313 4.73 -5.73 -23.17
C ALA A 313 4.78 -7.24 -23.50
N ASP A 314 4.70 -7.60 -24.77
CA ASP A 314 4.75 -8.99 -25.22
C ASP A 314 6.16 -9.57 -25.13
N GLU A 315 7.18 -8.77 -25.46
CA GLU A 315 8.58 -9.15 -25.29
C GLU A 315 8.94 -9.36 -23.82
N VAL A 316 8.43 -8.51 -22.91
CA VAL A 316 8.63 -8.67 -21.46
C VAL A 316 8.03 -9.99 -20.97
N ARG A 317 6.81 -10.35 -21.40
CA ARG A 317 6.18 -11.62 -21.00
C ARG A 317 6.95 -12.83 -21.50
N GLU A 318 7.37 -12.81 -22.77
CA GLU A 318 8.16 -13.90 -23.34
C GLU A 318 9.57 -13.99 -22.73
N ALA A 319 10.17 -12.85 -22.37
CA ALA A 319 11.44 -12.78 -21.66
C ALA A 319 11.34 -13.42 -20.26
N VAL A 320 10.32 -13.05 -19.48
CA VAL A 320 10.05 -13.63 -18.15
C VAL A 320 9.76 -15.12 -18.25
N LYS A 321 8.98 -15.55 -19.25
CA LYS A 321 8.67 -16.96 -19.48
C LYS A 321 9.91 -17.79 -19.80
N ARG A 322 10.79 -17.32 -20.68
CA ARG A 322 12.07 -17.97 -21.03
C ARG A 322 13.01 -18.06 -19.83
N ALA A 323 13.16 -16.98 -19.06
CA ALA A 323 13.96 -16.98 -17.84
C ALA A 323 13.43 -17.98 -16.81
N ARG A 324 12.10 -18.04 -16.64
CA ARG A 324 11.43 -18.99 -15.74
C ARG A 324 11.61 -20.44 -16.19
N GLU A 325 11.52 -20.72 -17.49
CA GLU A 325 11.75 -22.07 -18.03
C GLU A 325 13.19 -22.53 -17.77
N ARG A 326 14.18 -21.64 -17.93
CA ARG A 326 15.58 -21.94 -17.57
C ARG A 326 15.77 -22.21 -16.08
N LEU A 327 15.17 -21.39 -15.20
CA LEU A 327 15.20 -21.65 -13.76
C LEU A 327 14.53 -22.97 -13.41
N ARG A 328 13.48 -23.36 -14.16
CA ARG A 328 12.81 -24.63 -13.94
C ARG A 328 13.67 -25.83 -14.34
N THR A 329 14.43 -25.75 -15.42
CA THR A 329 15.26 -26.85 -15.91
C THR A 329 16.55 -27.02 -15.13
N MET A 330 17.23 -25.93 -14.74
CA MET A 330 18.54 -26.01 -14.09
C MET A 330 18.49 -26.21 -12.58
N ILE A 331 17.50 -25.63 -11.88
CA ILE A 331 17.34 -25.82 -10.43
C ILE A 331 16.49 -27.08 -10.23
N ALA A 332 17.07 -28.27 -10.30
CA ALA A 332 16.36 -29.52 -10.02
C ALA A 332 16.43 -29.86 -8.52
N GLY A 333 15.37 -29.56 -7.75
CA GLY A 333 15.25 -29.90 -6.33
C GLY A 333 13.98 -29.31 -5.68
N PRO A 334 13.42 -29.94 -4.63
CA PRO A 334 12.25 -29.45 -3.90
C PRO A 334 12.66 -28.32 -2.95
N ASN A 335 12.40 -27.07 -3.33
CA ASN A 335 12.73 -25.89 -2.52
C ASN A 335 11.53 -24.94 -2.44
N GLN A 336 11.10 -24.61 -1.23
CA GLN A 336 9.93 -23.75 -0.98
C GLN A 336 10.09 -22.35 -1.58
N PHE A 337 11.31 -21.79 -1.56
CA PHE A 337 11.61 -20.48 -2.12
C PHE A 337 11.52 -20.44 -3.66
N ARG A 338 12.00 -21.49 -4.34
CA ARG A 338 11.80 -21.66 -5.78
C ARG A 338 10.32 -21.67 -6.12
N ASP A 339 9.52 -22.42 -5.36
CA ASP A 339 8.08 -22.48 -5.59
C ASP A 339 7.39 -21.14 -5.38
N LEU A 340 7.86 -20.32 -4.42
CA LEU A 340 7.39 -18.95 -4.23
C LEU A 340 7.74 -18.07 -5.44
N LEU A 341 8.99 -18.07 -5.90
CA LEU A 341 9.40 -17.32 -7.09
C LEU A 341 8.66 -17.77 -8.36
N LEU A 342 8.43 -19.08 -8.51
CA LEU A 342 7.65 -19.63 -9.63
C LEU A 342 6.16 -19.31 -9.51
N ARG A 343 5.62 -19.08 -8.32
CA ARG A 343 4.24 -18.61 -8.10
C ARG A 343 4.11 -17.13 -8.42
N HIS A 344 5.03 -16.30 -7.95
CA HIS A 344 5.03 -14.86 -8.25
C HIS A 344 5.26 -14.61 -9.74
N SER A 345 6.13 -15.37 -10.42
CA SER A 345 6.34 -15.26 -11.88
C SER A 345 5.19 -15.82 -12.74
N LYS A 346 4.18 -16.49 -12.17
CA LYS A 346 3.01 -17.00 -12.94
C LYS A 346 1.96 -15.93 -13.21
N THR A 347 1.97 -14.83 -12.48
CA THR A 347 0.97 -13.75 -12.60
C THR A 347 1.36 -12.67 -13.62
N ALA A 348 2.42 -12.90 -14.41
CA ALA A 348 2.92 -12.01 -15.47
C ALA A 348 2.04 -12.03 -16.73
#